data_AF-A0A847PUM3-F1
#
_entry.id   AF-A0A847PUM3-F1
#
_cell.length_a   1.000
_cell.length_b   1.000
_cell.length_c   1.000
_cell.angle_alpha   90.00
_cell.angle_beta   90.00
_cell.angle_gamma   90.00
#
_symmetry.space_group_name_H-M   'P 1'
#
loop_
_entity.id
_entity.type
_entity.pdbx_description
1 polymer ?
#
loop_
_entity_poly.entity_id
_entity_poly.type
_entity_poly.pdbx_seq_one_letter_code
_entity_poly.pdbx_strand_id
1 'polypeptide(L)'
;MEQEIYEKSFDLATQTMLQKAREEGIETAWDRYEKQLPQCSFGQLGVCCRNCNMGPCRIDPFGEGADRGICGATADIIVARNLLRTIAAGAAAHSDHARDAVLTFKKMSEGEAGSYSIKDEAKLLSLASEYGISSEGKSLEEIAVKLADTLLLEFGKQDGHLLCTKRAPESRLKLWVELGIEPRGIDREIVECMHRTHMGVDNDAVHILLQGLRTGLSDGWGGSMIATDIQDILFGTPQPRRSTVNLGVLSRDKVNIIVHGHEPILSEMIVEAAEDPELLKLAKEMGAT
;
A
#
# COMPACT_ATOMS: atom_id res chain seq x y z
N MET A 1 26.19 -23.58 -5.69
CA MET A 1 25.99 -24.46 -4.54
C MET A 1 24.56 -24.21 -4.09
N GLU A 2 23.73 -25.25 -4.02
CA GLU A 2 22.35 -25.10 -3.51
C GLU A 2 22.44 -24.57 -2.07
N GLN A 3 21.62 -23.57 -1.72
CA GLN A 3 21.66 -23.03 -0.37
C GLN A 3 21.10 -24.06 0.62
N GLU A 4 21.79 -24.21 1.74
CA GLU A 4 21.27 -25.03 2.83
C GLU A 4 20.05 -24.35 3.48
N ILE A 5 19.13 -25.13 4.05
CA ILE A 5 17.86 -24.59 4.59
C ILE A 5 18.08 -23.53 5.68
N TYR A 6 19.12 -23.70 6.51
CA TYR A 6 19.46 -22.72 7.55
C TYR A 6 19.95 -21.38 6.98
N GLU A 7 20.42 -21.36 5.72
CA GLU A 7 20.85 -20.16 5.01
C GLU A 7 19.63 -19.40 4.43
N LYS A 8 18.50 -20.09 4.25
CA LYS A 8 17.26 -19.55 3.67
C LYS A 8 16.39 -18.79 4.68
N SER A 9 16.39 -19.20 5.96
CA SER A 9 15.63 -18.53 7.03
C SER A 9 16.20 -18.84 8.41
N PHE A 10 16.13 -17.89 9.34
CA PHE A 10 16.45 -18.11 10.76
C PHE A 10 15.28 -18.68 11.57
N ASP A 11 14.04 -18.59 11.05
CA ASP A 11 12.84 -19.10 11.73
C ASP A 11 12.75 -20.63 11.60
N LEU A 12 12.77 -21.32 12.74
CA LEU A 12 12.71 -22.78 12.82
C LEU A 12 11.42 -23.35 12.21
N ALA A 13 10.29 -22.65 12.32
CA ALA A 13 9.04 -23.09 11.73
C ALA A 13 9.13 -23.07 10.20
N THR A 14 9.68 -21.98 9.63
CA THR A 14 9.98 -21.87 8.21
C THR A 14 10.98 -22.95 7.75
N GLN A 15 12.07 -23.19 8.49
CA GLN A 15 13.05 -24.23 8.14
C GLN A 15 12.41 -25.62 8.08
N THR A 16 11.54 -25.95 9.05
CA THR A 16 10.80 -27.22 9.08
C THR A 16 9.92 -27.36 7.84
N MET A 17 9.20 -26.31 7.46
CA MET A 17 8.34 -26.33 6.27
C MET A 17 9.13 -26.37 4.97
N LEU A 18 10.31 -25.74 4.90
CA LEU A 18 11.22 -25.83 3.77
C LEU A 18 11.74 -27.26 3.56
N GLN A 19 12.10 -27.95 4.65
CA GLN A 19 12.53 -29.34 4.59
C GLN A 19 11.39 -30.23 4.07
N LYS A 20 10.18 -30.07 4.59
CA LYS A 20 9.00 -30.80 4.11
C LYS A 20 8.71 -30.51 2.64
N ALA A 21 8.75 -29.24 2.23
CA ALA A 21 8.53 -28.85 0.83
C ALA A 21 9.55 -29.50 -0.11
N ARG A 22 10.83 -29.55 0.29
CA ARG A 22 11.89 -30.26 -0.44
C ARG A 22 11.62 -31.75 -0.57
N GLU A 23 11.25 -32.42 0.53
CA GLU A 23 10.93 -33.86 0.54
C GLU A 23 9.73 -34.21 -0.35
N GLU A 24 8.76 -33.30 -0.44
CA GLU A 24 7.55 -33.46 -1.26
C GLU A 24 7.69 -32.93 -2.69
N GLY A 25 8.84 -32.36 -3.05
CA GLY A 25 9.07 -31.78 -4.38
C GLY A 25 8.23 -30.53 -4.67
N ILE A 26 7.85 -29.78 -3.64
CA ILE A 26 7.08 -28.53 -3.75
C ILE A 26 8.04 -27.35 -3.90
N GLU A 27 7.91 -26.63 -5.01
CA GLU A 27 8.73 -25.44 -5.29
C GLU A 27 8.30 -24.22 -4.45
N THR A 28 9.28 -23.55 -3.84
CA THR A 28 9.11 -22.37 -2.99
C THR A 28 9.70 -21.09 -3.61
N ALA A 29 9.54 -19.96 -2.91
CA ALA A 29 10.12 -18.68 -3.36
C ALA A 29 11.65 -18.71 -3.43
N TRP A 30 12.32 -19.47 -2.55
CA TRP A 30 13.78 -19.60 -2.56
C TRP A 30 14.27 -20.36 -3.78
N ASP A 31 13.57 -21.42 -4.19
CA ASP A 31 13.96 -22.21 -5.36
C ASP A 31 13.81 -21.39 -6.65
N ARG A 32 12.75 -20.55 -6.73
CA ARG A 32 12.60 -19.59 -7.83
C ARG A 32 13.65 -18.49 -7.79
N TYR A 33 14.05 -18.02 -6.62
CA TYR A 33 15.13 -17.04 -6.48
C TYR A 33 16.46 -17.61 -7.00
N GLU A 34 16.82 -18.84 -6.63
CA GLU A 34 18.03 -19.51 -7.12
C GLU A 34 18.04 -19.66 -8.65
N LYS A 35 16.89 -20.00 -9.25
CA LYS A 35 16.73 -20.06 -10.71
C LYS A 35 16.90 -18.71 -11.42
N GLN A 36 16.74 -17.60 -10.71
CA GLN A 36 16.92 -16.25 -11.25
C GLN A 36 18.38 -15.75 -11.13
N LEU A 37 19.30 -16.53 -10.56
CA LEU A 37 20.69 -16.14 -10.40
C LEU A 37 21.58 -16.58 -11.58
N PRO A 38 22.53 -15.72 -12.01
CA PRO A 38 22.65 -14.30 -11.66
C PRO A 38 21.52 -13.48 -12.29
N GLN A 39 20.98 -12.52 -11.55
CA GLN A 39 19.96 -11.61 -12.07
C GLN A 39 20.56 -10.64 -13.11
N CYS A 40 19.70 -10.05 -13.95
CA CYS A 40 20.11 -9.09 -14.97
C CYS A 40 20.76 -7.83 -14.36
N SER A 41 22.05 -7.61 -14.62
CA SER A 41 22.82 -6.48 -14.07
C SER A 41 22.29 -5.11 -14.50
N PHE A 42 21.87 -4.94 -15.76
CA PHE A 42 21.26 -3.67 -16.22
C PHE A 42 19.96 -3.35 -15.48
N GLY A 43 19.19 -4.38 -15.12
CA GLY A 43 17.97 -4.25 -14.31
C GLY A 43 18.30 -3.88 -12.86
N GLN A 44 19.28 -4.57 -12.25
CA GLN A 44 19.73 -4.28 -10.89
C GLN A 44 20.34 -2.87 -10.74
N LEU A 45 21.10 -2.42 -11.73
CA LEU A 45 21.66 -1.07 -11.78
C LEU A 45 20.63 -0.01 -12.20
N GLY A 46 19.45 -0.41 -12.67
CA GLY A 46 18.38 0.50 -13.09
C GLY A 46 18.63 1.22 -14.42
N VAL A 47 19.65 0.83 -15.20
CA VAL A 47 20.10 1.50 -16.44
C VAL A 47 19.44 0.96 -17.73
N CYS A 48 18.45 0.08 -17.59
CA CYS A 48 17.61 -0.39 -18.70
C CYS A 48 16.30 0.42 -18.78
N CYS A 49 15.96 0.94 -19.96
CA CYS A 49 14.73 1.70 -20.20
C CYS A 49 13.83 1.01 -21.21
N ARG A 50 12.54 0.88 -20.89
CA ARG A 50 11.49 0.27 -21.74
C ARG A 50 10.26 1.17 -21.91
N ASN A 51 10.41 2.49 -21.78
CA ASN A 51 9.27 3.42 -21.74
C ASN A 51 8.70 3.80 -23.11
N CYS A 52 9.27 3.34 -24.23
CA CYS A 52 8.77 3.62 -25.58
C CYS A 52 9.24 2.55 -26.59
N ASN A 53 8.66 2.59 -27.80
CA ASN A 53 8.92 1.63 -28.87
C ASN A 53 10.20 1.89 -29.69
N MET A 54 10.95 2.97 -29.42
CA MET A 54 12.29 3.12 -29.99
C MET A 54 13.28 2.14 -29.33
N GLY A 55 13.09 1.87 -28.04
CA GLY A 55 13.91 0.94 -27.27
C GLY A 55 13.53 -0.53 -27.47
N PRO A 56 13.94 -1.44 -26.54
CA PRO A 56 14.55 -1.15 -25.24
C PRO A 56 15.95 -0.52 -25.37
N CYS A 57 16.29 0.39 -24.46
CA CYS A 57 17.63 0.98 -24.35
C CYS A 57 18.35 0.43 -23.11
N ARG A 58 19.67 0.31 -23.18
CA ARG A 58 20.54 0.01 -22.03
C ARG A 58 21.75 0.93 -22.06
N ILE A 59 22.13 1.48 -20.91
CA ILE A 59 23.36 2.27 -20.77
C ILE A 59 24.48 1.35 -20.32
N ASP A 60 25.62 1.45 -20.98
CA ASP A 60 26.83 0.74 -20.57
C ASP A 60 27.41 1.41 -19.31
N PRO A 61 27.51 0.70 -18.17
CA PRO A 61 27.98 1.29 -16.93
C PRO A 61 29.50 1.47 -16.87
N PHE A 62 30.26 0.90 -17.81
CA PHE A 62 31.71 0.94 -17.88
C PHE A 62 32.25 1.96 -18.89
N GLY A 63 31.37 2.59 -19.67
CA GLY A 63 31.72 3.66 -20.60
C GLY A 63 32.33 3.17 -21.92
N GLU A 64 32.25 1.87 -22.21
CA GLU A 64 32.75 1.27 -23.45
C GLU A 64 31.68 1.19 -24.55
N GLY A 65 30.42 1.41 -24.18
CA GLY A 65 29.24 1.24 -25.03
C GLY A 65 28.34 2.47 -25.10
N ALA A 66 27.04 2.23 -25.28
CA ALA A 66 26.05 3.30 -25.37
C ALA A 66 25.99 4.08 -24.05
N ASP A 67 26.22 5.39 -24.12
CA ASP A 67 26.19 6.33 -22.98
C ASP A 67 24.81 7.00 -22.80
N ARG A 68 23.93 6.87 -23.80
CA ARG A 68 22.56 7.41 -23.83
C ARG A 68 21.58 6.46 -24.50
N GLY A 69 20.30 6.59 -24.13
CA GLY A 69 19.20 5.98 -24.88
C GLY A 69 18.97 6.68 -26.23
N ILE A 70 18.16 6.07 -27.10
CA ILE A 70 17.88 6.58 -28.46
C ILE A 70 17.33 8.02 -28.45
N CYS A 71 16.52 8.37 -27.44
CA CYS A 71 15.98 9.73 -27.27
C CYS A 71 16.96 10.71 -26.61
N GLY A 72 18.20 10.30 -26.30
CA GLY A 72 19.22 11.12 -25.65
C GLY A 72 19.23 11.06 -24.12
N ALA A 73 18.32 10.32 -23.49
CA ALA A 73 18.25 10.16 -22.03
C ALA A 73 19.52 9.48 -21.49
N THR A 74 20.14 10.07 -20.47
CA THR A 74 21.33 9.55 -19.78
C THR A 74 20.96 8.46 -18.76
N ALA A 75 21.97 7.80 -18.19
CA ALA A 75 21.79 6.86 -17.09
C ALA A 75 21.00 7.46 -15.91
N ASP A 76 21.36 8.68 -15.47
CA ASP A 76 20.71 9.37 -14.34
C ASP A 76 19.20 9.53 -14.56
N ILE A 77 18.80 9.94 -15.77
CA ILE A 77 17.40 10.13 -16.13
C ILE A 77 16.68 8.78 -16.16
N ILE A 78 17.30 7.75 -16.75
CA ILE A 78 16.68 6.41 -16.83
C ILE A 78 16.48 5.82 -15.44
N VAL A 79 17.50 5.87 -14.58
CA VAL A 79 17.44 5.39 -13.20
C VAL A 79 16.39 6.16 -12.41
N ALA A 80 16.38 7.49 -12.48
CA ALA A 80 15.38 8.32 -11.79
C ALA A 80 13.95 7.99 -12.24
N ARG A 81 13.71 7.80 -13.55
CA ARG A 81 12.38 7.41 -14.07
C ARG A 81 11.95 6.02 -13.60
N ASN A 82 12.87 5.07 -13.60
CA ASN A 82 12.60 3.70 -13.17
C ASN A 82 12.25 3.66 -11.67
N LEU A 83 13.01 4.39 -10.85
CA LEU A 83 12.72 4.54 -9.43
C LEU A 83 11.38 5.25 -9.22
N LEU A 84 11.11 6.34 -9.94
CA LEU A 84 9.86 7.08 -9.82
C LEU A 84 8.63 6.21 -10.12
N ARG A 85 8.68 5.38 -11.17
CA ARG A 85 7.59 4.43 -11.47
C ARG A 85 7.41 3.36 -10.38
N THR A 86 8.50 2.94 -9.74
CA THR A 86 8.44 1.99 -8.62
C THR A 86 7.76 2.63 -7.39
N ILE A 87 8.11 3.87 -7.08
CA ILE A 87 7.45 4.66 -6.02
C ILE A 87 5.97 4.85 -6.33
N ALA A 88 5.63 5.23 -7.57
CA ALA A 88 4.25 5.43 -8.00
C ALA A 88 3.42 4.15 -7.89
N ALA A 89 3.99 2.98 -8.19
CA ALA A 89 3.30 1.70 -8.03
C ALA A 89 3.00 1.38 -6.55
N GLY A 90 3.94 1.66 -5.64
CA GLY A 90 3.71 1.52 -4.20
C GLY A 90 2.62 2.48 -3.70
N ALA A 91 2.73 3.76 -4.06
CA ALA A 91 1.75 4.77 -3.70
C ALA A 91 0.34 4.46 -4.27
N ALA A 92 0.26 3.89 -5.48
CA ALA A 92 -1.00 3.46 -6.08
C ALA A 92 -1.67 2.31 -5.32
N ALA A 93 -0.89 1.36 -4.79
CA ALA A 93 -1.43 0.27 -3.98
C ALA A 93 -2.10 0.79 -2.71
N HIS A 94 -1.46 1.73 -2.00
CA HIS A 94 -2.06 2.35 -0.81
C HIS A 94 -3.17 3.35 -1.16
N SER A 95 -3.11 4.00 -2.32
CA SER A 95 -4.22 4.84 -2.81
C SER A 95 -5.49 4.00 -2.97
N ASP A 96 -5.42 2.88 -3.69
CA ASP A 96 -6.63 2.10 -3.97
C ASP A 96 -7.18 1.41 -2.71
N HIS A 97 -6.30 0.94 -1.84
CA HIS A 97 -6.69 0.47 -0.49
C HIS A 97 -7.46 1.53 0.31
N ALA A 98 -6.95 2.77 0.33
CA ALA A 98 -7.63 3.88 1.00
C ALA A 98 -8.97 4.21 0.35
N ARG A 99 -9.06 4.13 -0.97
CA ARG A 99 -10.29 4.38 -1.70
C ARG A 99 -11.35 3.36 -1.33
N ASP A 100 -11.00 2.08 -1.27
CA ASP A 100 -11.91 1.01 -0.87
C ASP A 100 -12.40 1.19 0.58
N ALA A 101 -11.51 1.58 1.49
CA ALA A 101 -11.86 1.94 2.87
C ALA A 101 -12.88 3.09 2.92
N VAL A 102 -12.63 4.19 2.19
CA VAL A 102 -13.52 5.36 2.16
C VAL A 102 -14.86 5.06 1.49
N LEU A 103 -14.86 4.30 0.38
CA LEU A 103 -16.09 3.89 -0.30
C LEU A 103 -16.94 2.95 0.54
N THR A 104 -16.31 2.04 1.29
CA THR A 104 -17.02 1.17 2.24
C THR A 104 -17.60 1.98 3.40
N PHE A 105 -16.83 2.91 3.94
CA PHE A 105 -17.30 3.85 4.96
C PHE A 105 -18.48 4.69 4.46
N LYS A 106 -18.45 5.14 3.20
CA LYS A 106 -19.56 5.85 2.57
C LYS A 106 -20.82 4.99 2.47
N LYS A 107 -20.70 3.77 1.93
CA LYS A 107 -21.85 2.86 1.83
C LYS A 107 -22.44 2.53 3.19
N MET A 108 -21.59 2.33 4.20
CA MET A 108 -22.03 2.15 5.58
C MET A 108 -22.83 3.35 6.08
N SER A 109 -22.33 4.57 5.89
CA SER A 109 -22.99 5.78 6.36
C SER A 109 -24.28 6.11 5.60
N GLU A 110 -24.43 5.65 4.35
CA GLU A 110 -25.67 5.72 3.57
C GLU A 110 -26.68 4.60 3.89
N GLY A 111 -26.31 3.65 4.77
CA GLY A 111 -27.16 2.51 5.14
C GLY A 111 -27.19 1.38 4.09
N GLU A 112 -26.27 1.40 3.13
CA GLU A 112 -26.17 0.41 2.04
C GLU A 112 -25.22 -0.76 2.38
N ALA A 113 -24.54 -0.73 3.53
CA ALA A 113 -23.63 -1.77 3.99
C ALA A 113 -23.94 -2.24 5.41
N GLY A 114 -25.03 -3.00 5.56
CA GLY A 114 -25.62 -3.36 6.87
C GLY A 114 -24.78 -4.22 7.81
N SER A 115 -23.67 -4.80 7.34
CA SER A 115 -22.70 -5.53 8.20
C SER A 115 -21.64 -4.62 8.84
N TYR A 116 -21.61 -3.33 8.48
CA TYR A 116 -20.67 -2.36 9.02
C TYR A 116 -21.40 -1.33 9.87
N SER A 117 -20.71 -0.83 10.88
CA SER A 117 -21.21 0.24 11.76
C SER A 117 -20.06 1.13 12.20
N ILE A 118 -20.39 2.30 12.73
CA ILE A 118 -19.40 3.17 13.39
C ILE A 118 -19.01 2.51 14.71
N LYS A 119 -17.77 2.01 14.81
CA LYS A 119 -17.23 1.40 16.04
C LYS A 119 -16.46 2.40 16.92
N ASP A 120 -15.97 3.50 16.35
CA ASP A 120 -15.30 4.58 17.10
C ASP A 120 -15.89 5.96 16.76
N GLU A 121 -16.89 6.37 17.56
CA GLU A 121 -17.55 7.67 17.42
C GLU A 121 -16.61 8.84 17.74
N ALA A 122 -15.70 8.67 18.71
CA ALA A 122 -14.78 9.73 19.12
C ALA A 122 -13.77 10.04 17.99
N LYS A 123 -13.25 8.99 17.35
CA LYS A 123 -12.39 9.12 16.16
C LYS A 123 -13.13 9.80 15.01
N LEU A 124 -14.39 9.41 14.74
CA LEU A 124 -15.23 10.05 13.73
C LEU A 124 -15.37 11.54 13.97
N LEU A 125 -15.77 11.95 15.18
CA LEU A 125 -15.97 13.35 15.53
C LEU A 125 -14.67 14.16 15.49
N SER A 126 -13.56 13.57 15.95
CA SER A 126 -12.23 14.20 15.88
C SER A 126 -11.81 14.46 14.44
N LEU A 127 -11.93 13.46 13.57
CA LEU A 127 -11.55 13.58 12.17
C LEU A 127 -12.48 14.53 11.42
N ALA A 128 -13.78 14.47 11.67
CA ALA A 128 -14.74 15.42 11.12
C ALA A 128 -14.38 16.87 11.47
N SER A 129 -13.99 17.13 12.72
CA SER A 129 -13.53 18.46 13.15
C SER A 129 -12.27 18.92 12.41
N GLU A 130 -11.29 18.04 12.20
CA GLU A 130 -10.07 18.33 11.45
C GLU A 130 -10.37 18.73 9.99
N TYR A 131 -11.37 18.10 9.39
CA TYR A 131 -11.86 18.41 8.04
C TYR A 131 -12.89 19.55 8.02
N GLY A 132 -13.11 20.26 9.14
CA GLY A 132 -13.99 21.43 9.22
C GLY A 132 -15.48 21.10 9.15
N ILE A 133 -15.87 19.87 9.48
CA ILE A 133 -17.26 19.41 9.49
C ILE A 133 -17.85 19.62 10.88
N SER A 134 -18.81 20.54 10.99
CA SER A 134 -19.56 20.75 12.24
C SER A 134 -20.44 19.53 12.57
N SER A 135 -20.40 19.11 13.84
CA SER A 135 -21.24 18.07 14.44
C SER A 135 -22.53 18.59 15.07
N GLU A 136 -22.71 19.91 15.15
CA GLU A 136 -23.85 20.51 15.85
C GLU A 136 -25.18 20.18 15.12
N GLY A 137 -26.11 19.55 15.86
CA GLY A 137 -27.45 19.22 15.38
C GLY A 137 -27.52 18.11 14.32
N LYS A 138 -26.45 17.32 14.15
CA LYS A 138 -26.38 16.24 13.16
C LYS A 138 -26.26 14.87 13.80
N SER A 139 -26.78 13.85 13.11
CA SER A 139 -26.50 12.45 13.46
C SER A 139 -25.06 12.05 13.09
N LEU A 140 -24.59 10.93 13.64
CA LEU A 140 -23.27 10.40 13.31
C LEU A 140 -23.19 9.97 11.84
N GLU A 141 -24.27 9.43 11.29
CA GLU A 141 -24.40 9.03 9.89
C GLU A 141 -24.29 10.25 8.97
N GLU A 142 -24.96 11.36 9.28
CA GLU A 142 -24.85 12.60 8.51
C GLU A 142 -23.42 13.16 8.50
N ILE A 143 -22.73 13.06 9.65
CA ILE A 143 -21.31 13.45 9.76
C ILE A 143 -20.44 12.51 8.94
N ALA A 144 -20.69 11.20 9.01
CA ALA A 144 -19.94 10.17 8.30
C ALA A 144 -20.08 10.28 6.78
N VAL A 145 -21.29 10.49 6.25
CA VAL A 145 -21.53 10.75 4.81
C VAL A 145 -20.71 11.96 4.36
N LYS A 146 -20.83 13.08 5.09
CA LYS A 146 -20.12 14.31 4.72
C LYS A 146 -18.60 14.16 4.81
N LEU A 147 -18.10 13.41 5.80
CA LEU A 147 -16.68 13.13 5.92
C LEU A 147 -16.20 12.25 4.76
N ALA A 148 -16.94 11.19 4.41
CA ALA A 148 -16.60 10.31 3.29
C ALA A 148 -16.52 11.09 1.97
N ASP A 149 -17.52 11.93 1.68
CA ASP A 149 -17.51 12.80 0.49
C ASP A 149 -16.31 13.75 0.48
N THR A 150 -15.95 14.31 1.63
CA THR A 150 -14.81 15.22 1.74
C THR A 150 -13.49 14.48 1.51
N LEU A 151 -13.35 13.26 2.04
CA LEU A 151 -12.16 12.43 1.84
C LEU A 151 -12.00 11.96 0.40
N LEU A 152 -13.10 11.64 -0.30
CA LEU A 152 -13.05 11.27 -1.73
C LEU A 152 -12.47 12.40 -2.60
N LEU A 153 -12.62 13.67 -2.20
CA LEU A 153 -12.03 14.80 -2.90
C LEU A 153 -10.49 14.86 -2.78
N GLU A 154 -9.89 14.24 -1.76
CA GLU A 154 -8.43 14.20 -1.58
C GLU A 154 -7.72 13.38 -2.66
N PHE A 155 -8.42 12.43 -3.29
CA PHE A 155 -7.85 11.57 -4.33
C PHE A 155 -7.55 12.33 -5.63
N GLY A 156 -8.50 13.13 -6.10
CA GLY A 156 -8.43 13.82 -7.39
C GLY A 156 -8.21 15.33 -7.32
N LYS A 157 -7.88 15.88 -6.14
CA LYS A 157 -7.81 17.33 -5.87
C LYS A 157 -6.97 18.08 -6.92
N GLN A 158 -7.61 19.04 -7.60
CA GLN A 158 -6.98 19.84 -8.68
C GLN A 158 -6.19 21.03 -8.14
N ASP A 159 -6.61 21.59 -7.00
CA ASP A 159 -6.01 22.78 -6.40
C ASP A 159 -5.80 22.60 -4.89
N GLY A 160 -4.73 23.19 -4.37
CA GLY A 160 -4.35 23.09 -2.96
C GLY A 160 -3.60 21.78 -2.62
N HIS A 161 -3.42 21.57 -1.32
CA HIS A 161 -2.68 20.44 -0.76
C HIS A 161 -3.60 19.48 0.00
N LEU A 162 -3.10 18.27 0.26
CA LEU A 162 -3.80 17.29 1.08
C LEU A 162 -4.02 17.82 2.50
N LEU A 163 -5.21 17.64 3.08
CA LEU A 163 -5.49 18.19 4.41
C LEU A 163 -4.66 17.53 5.52
N CYS A 164 -4.40 16.23 5.41
CA CYS A 164 -3.59 15.47 6.36
C CYS A 164 -2.16 16.01 6.51
N THR A 165 -1.60 16.73 5.53
CA THR A 165 -0.25 17.32 5.67
C THR A 165 -0.19 18.32 6.82
N LYS A 166 -1.31 18.96 7.18
CA LYS A 166 -1.40 19.94 8.28
C LYS A 166 -1.09 19.36 9.65
N ARG A 167 -1.11 18.03 9.80
CA ARG A 167 -0.66 17.34 11.01
C ARG A 167 0.86 17.41 11.19
N ALA A 168 1.62 17.69 10.12
CA ALA A 168 3.07 17.84 10.19
C ALA A 168 3.47 19.17 10.88
N PRO A 169 4.62 19.21 11.57
CA PRO A 169 5.12 20.45 12.17
C PRO A 169 5.31 21.57 11.14
N GLU A 170 5.08 22.82 11.54
CA GLU A 170 5.14 23.99 10.65
C GLU A 170 6.48 24.12 9.89
N SER A 171 7.60 23.81 10.53
CA SER A 171 8.92 23.81 9.88
C SER A 171 9.02 22.79 8.75
N ARG A 172 8.35 21.64 8.87
CA ARG A 172 8.31 20.61 7.83
C ARG A 172 7.44 21.05 6.65
N LEU A 173 6.28 21.64 6.93
CA LEU A 173 5.39 22.19 5.91
C LEU A 173 6.09 23.28 5.08
N LYS A 174 6.75 24.24 5.74
CA LYS A 174 7.53 25.30 5.06
C LYS A 174 8.59 24.73 4.12
N LEU A 175 9.31 23.70 4.58
CA LEU A 175 10.32 23.04 3.76
C LEU A 175 9.70 22.32 2.55
N TRP A 176 8.56 21.66 2.71
CA TRP A 176 7.87 21.02 1.58
C TRP A 176 7.39 22.03 0.54
N VAL A 177 6.90 23.19 0.98
CA VAL A 177 6.53 24.29 0.08
C VAL A 177 7.77 24.84 -0.64
N GLU A 178 8.87 25.08 0.07
CA GLU A 178 10.13 25.58 -0.52
C GLU A 178 10.69 24.62 -1.58
N LEU A 179 10.64 23.31 -1.32
CA LEU A 179 11.08 22.26 -2.23
C LEU A 179 10.05 21.92 -3.32
N GLY A 180 8.82 22.45 -3.23
CA GLY A 180 7.72 22.15 -4.16
C GLY A 180 7.18 20.71 -4.07
N ILE A 181 7.35 20.04 -2.92
CA ILE A 181 7.01 18.63 -2.71
C ILE A 181 5.79 18.40 -1.82
N GLU A 182 5.10 19.45 -1.36
CA GLU A 182 3.84 19.26 -0.65
C GLU A 182 2.80 18.57 -1.58
N PRO A 183 2.21 17.43 -1.18
CA PRO A 183 1.34 16.65 -2.05
C PRO A 183 -0.02 17.34 -2.27
N ARG A 184 -0.53 17.26 -3.51
CA ARG A 184 -1.75 17.98 -3.91
C ARG A 184 -2.98 17.10 -3.97
N GLY A 185 -2.84 15.89 -4.49
CA GLY A 185 -3.92 14.90 -4.62
C GLY A 185 -3.34 13.50 -4.76
N ILE A 186 -3.95 12.50 -4.12
CA ILE A 186 -3.37 11.14 -4.02
C ILE A 186 -3.15 10.52 -5.40
N ASP A 187 -4.18 10.49 -6.24
CA ASP A 187 -4.09 9.94 -7.59
C ASP A 187 -3.35 10.88 -8.54
N ARG A 188 -3.46 12.19 -8.30
CA ARG A 188 -2.80 13.21 -9.12
C ARG A 188 -1.30 13.01 -9.14
N GLU A 189 -0.66 12.77 -7.99
CA GLU A 189 0.79 12.60 -7.95
C GLU A 189 1.25 11.33 -8.69
N ILE A 190 0.46 10.26 -8.64
CA ILE A 190 0.69 9.02 -9.38
C ILE A 190 0.56 9.25 -10.89
N VAL A 191 -0.51 9.93 -11.33
CA VAL A 191 -0.70 10.29 -12.75
C VAL A 191 0.44 11.17 -13.25
N GLU A 192 0.87 12.14 -12.45
CA GLU A 192 1.99 13.02 -12.82
C GLU A 192 3.32 12.27 -12.90
N CYS A 193 3.55 11.25 -12.07
CA CYS A 193 4.70 10.34 -12.23
C CYS A 193 4.71 9.67 -13.60
N MET A 194 3.57 9.12 -14.02
CA MET A 194 3.46 8.43 -15.29
C MET A 194 3.67 9.38 -16.48
N HIS A 195 3.17 10.61 -16.37
CA HIS A 195 3.43 11.68 -17.34
C HIS A 195 4.92 12.04 -17.41
N ARG A 196 5.55 12.39 -16.29
CA ARG A 196 6.97 12.83 -16.23
C ARG A 196 7.95 11.78 -16.74
N THR A 197 7.64 10.51 -16.51
CA THR A 197 8.50 9.38 -16.93
C THR A 197 8.33 8.94 -18.38
N HIS A 198 7.40 9.57 -19.11
CA HIS A 198 7.25 9.35 -20.55
C HIS A 198 8.45 9.91 -21.33
N MET A 199 8.70 9.36 -22.52
CA MET A 199 9.73 9.85 -23.44
C MET A 199 9.47 11.32 -23.78
N GLY A 200 10.50 12.16 -23.65
CA GLY A 200 10.46 13.57 -24.05
C GLY A 200 9.79 14.53 -23.06
N VAL A 201 9.41 14.05 -21.86
CA VAL A 201 8.77 14.91 -20.83
C VAL A 201 9.83 15.43 -19.85
N ASP A 202 10.02 14.78 -18.70
CA ASP A 202 10.97 15.25 -17.69
C ASP A 202 12.33 14.63 -17.92
N ASN A 203 13.37 15.45 -18.13
CA ASN A 203 14.73 15.01 -18.42
C ASN A 203 15.75 15.59 -17.42
N ASP A 204 15.28 15.98 -16.23
CA ASP A 204 16.12 16.38 -15.10
C ASP A 204 15.97 15.36 -13.96
N ALA A 205 17.07 14.68 -13.62
CA ALA A 205 17.03 13.60 -12.62
C ALA A 205 16.61 14.11 -11.23
N VAL A 206 17.02 15.31 -10.82
CA VAL A 206 16.68 15.87 -9.51
C VAL A 206 15.19 16.20 -9.47
N HIS A 207 14.67 16.83 -10.51
CA HIS A 207 13.24 17.18 -10.63
C HIS A 207 12.34 15.93 -10.62
N ILE A 208 12.77 14.84 -11.27
CA ILE A 208 12.11 13.53 -11.23
C ILE A 208 12.12 12.96 -9.81
N LEU A 209 13.25 13.01 -9.11
CA LEU A 209 13.37 12.50 -7.74
C LEU A 209 12.53 13.32 -6.74
N LEU A 210 12.43 14.64 -6.93
CA LEU A 210 11.52 15.48 -6.14
C LEU A 210 10.05 15.09 -6.36
N GLN A 211 9.64 14.71 -7.58
CA GLN A 211 8.31 14.12 -7.80
C GLN A 211 8.15 12.80 -7.02
N GLY A 212 9.21 11.99 -6.94
CA GLY A 212 9.21 10.76 -6.14
C GLY A 212 8.94 11.03 -4.67
N LEU A 213 9.60 12.03 -4.09
CA LEU A 213 9.35 12.47 -2.71
C LEU A 213 7.92 12.95 -2.53
N ARG A 214 7.42 13.80 -3.43
CA ARG A 214 6.02 14.28 -3.39
C ARG A 214 5.01 13.14 -3.45
N THR A 215 5.25 12.14 -4.29
CA THR A 215 4.38 10.96 -4.44
C THR A 215 4.44 10.04 -3.21
N GLY A 216 5.62 9.87 -2.62
CA GLY A 216 5.74 9.18 -1.33
C GLY A 216 5.03 9.92 -0.19
N LEU A 217 5.02 11.26 -0.22
CA LEU A 217 4.26 12.07 0.73
C LEU A 217 2.75 11.94 0.52
N SER A 218 2.25 11.86 -0.73
CA SER A 218 0.82 11.65 -0.99
C SER A 218 0.32 10.26 -0.59
N ASP A 219 1.22 9.27 -0.51
CA ASP A 219 0.93 7.97 0.09
C ASP A 219 0.83 8.12 1.62
N GLY A 220 1.94 8.47 2.28
CA GLY A 220 2.01 8.48 3.74
C GLY A 220 1.10 9.50 4.42
N TRP A 221 0.95 10.71 3.86
CA TRP A 221 0.06 11.79 4.35
C TRP A 221 -1.22 11.89 3.52
N GLY A 222 -1.59 10.83 2.80
CA GLY A 222 -2.83 10.76 2.05
C GLY A 222 -3.40 9.36 2.17
N GLY A 223 -3.20 8.52 1.15
CA GLY A 223 -3.78 7.17 1.08
C GLY A 223 -3.64 6.38 2.38
N SER A 224 -2.42 6.12 2.82
CA SER A 224 -2.15 5.30 4.02
C SER A 224 -2.77 5.87 5.31
N MET A 225 -2.69 7.19 5.50
CA MET A 225 -3.22 7.87 6.69
C MET A 225 -4.75 7.88 6.71
N ILE A 226 -5.37 8.15 5.56
CA ILE A 226 -6.83 8.13 5.41
C ILE A 226 -7.37 6.71 5.63
N ALA A 227 -6.73 5.70 5.03
CA ALA A 227 -7.12 4.30 5.23
C ALA A 227 -7.09 3.93 6.72
N THR A 228 -6.00 4.27 7.41
CA THR A 228 -5.82 4.02 8.84
C THR A 228 -6.94 4.68 9.66
N ASP A 229 -7.18 5.98 9.45
CA ASP A 229 -8.17 6.71 10.24
C ASP A 229 -9.61 6.21 10.00
N ILE A 230 -9.94 5.82 8.77
CA ILE A 230 -11.28 5.32 8.43
C ILE A 230 -11.49 3.90 8.93
N GLN A 231 -10.45 3.05 8.86
CA GLN A 231 -10.50 1.71 9.41
C GLN A 231 -10.63 1.73 10.93
N ASP A 232 -9.99 2.68 11.63
CA ASP A 232 -10.23 2.88 13.07
C ASP A 232 -11.70 3.19 13.37
N ILE A 233 -12.37 3.99 12.52
CA ILE A 233 -13.79 4.31 12.68
C ILE A 233 -14.68 3.07 12.43
N LEU A 234 -14.39 2.29 11.40
CA LEU A 234 -15.16 1.10 11.00
C LEU A 234 -14.93 -0.12 11.91
N PHE A 235 -13.70 -0.31 12.37
CA PHE A 235 -13.26 -1.54 13.04
C PHE A 235 -12.86 -1.31 14.50
N GLY A 236 -12.75 -0.05 14.93
CA GLY A 236 -12.43 0.37 16.28
C GLY A 236 -10.93 0.64 16.45
N THR A 237 -10.58 1.77 17.08
CA THR A 237 -9.18 2.14 17.34
C THR A 237 -8.47 1.05 18.17
N PRO A 238 -7.36 0.47 17.67
CA PRO A 238 -6.64 -0.61 18.34
C PRO A 238 -6.25 -0.30 19.79
N GLN A 239 -6.41 -1.28 20.66
CA GLN A 239 -6.00 -1.22 22.08
C GLN A 239 -4.99 -2.33 22.40
N PRO A 240 -4.14 -2.18 23.42
CA PRO A 240 -3.21 -3.23 23.83
C PRO A 240 -3.94 -4.56 24.13
N ARG A 241 -3.58 -5.61 23.38
CA ARG A 241 -4.16 -6.96 23.48
C ARG A 241 -3.03 -8.00 23.46
N ARG A 242 -3.30 -9.20 23.97
CA ARG A 242 -2.38 -10.34 23.86
C ARG A 242 -2.76 -11.20 22.65
N SER A 243 -1.78 -11.65 21.88
CA SER A 243 -1.93 -12.58 20.77
C SER A 243 -0.66 -13.44 20.64
N THR A 244 -0.62 -14.35 19.68
CA THR A 244 0.50 -15.26 19.39
C THR A 244 0.84 -15.24 17.91
N VAL A 245 2.09 -15.56 17.56
CA VAL A 245 2.61 -15.54 16.18
C VAL A 245 3.53 -16.73 15.94
N ASN A 246 3.64 -17.16 14.68
CA ASN A 246 4.33 -18.33 14.08
C ASN A 246 3.34 -19.36 13.50
N LEU A 247 3.84 -20.41 12.84
CA LEU A 247 2.99 -21.47 12.27
C LEU A 247 2.28 -22.33 13.33
N GLY A 248 2.71 -22.26 14.59
CA GLY A 248 2.10 -22.96 15.72
C GLY A 248 0.77 -22.36 16.18
N VAL A 249 0.32 -21.25 15.60
CA VAL A 249 -1.06 -20.75 15.80
C VAL A 249 -2.10 -21.64 15.12
N LEU A 250 -1.69 -22.50 14.19
CA LEU A 250 -2.57 -23.46 13.52
C LEU A 250 -2.89 -24.63 14.46
N SER A 251 -4.16 -25.04 14.50
CA SER A 251 -4.61 -26.17 15.32
C SER A 251 -4.85 -27.41 14.47
N ARG A 252 -4.50 -28.59 14.97
CA ARG A 252 -4.76 -29.86 14.27
C ARG A 252 -6.23 -30.28 14.32
N ASP A 253 -6.95 -29.81 15.32
CA ASP A 253 -8.33 -30.16 15.66
C ASP A 253 -9.33 -29.04 15.33
N LYS A 254 -8.88 -27.94 14.70
CA LYS A 254 -9.75 -26.84 14.28
C LYS A 254 -9.72 -26.65 12.76
N VAL A 255 -10.75 -26.01 12.24
CA VAL A 255 -10.73 -25.46 10.89
C VAL A 255 -9.83 -24.23 10.89
N ASN A 256 -8.69 -24.31 10.18
CA ASN A 256 -7.78 -23.18 10.05
C ASN A 256 -8.13 -22.35 8.81
N ILE A 257 -8.55 -21.10 9.01
CA ILE A 257 -8.83 -20.16 7.92
C ILE A 257 -7.69 -19.15 7.88
N ILE A 258 -6.89 -19.19 6.82
CA ILE A 258 -5.78 -18.25 6.62
C ILE A 258 -6.29 -17.07 5.81
N VAL A 259 -6.41 -15.91 6.46
CA VAL A 259 -6.71 -14.65 5.77
C VAL A 259 -5.40 -13.99 5.36
N HIS A 260 -5.24 -13.72 4.07
CA HIS A 260 -4.04 -13.13 3.51
C HIS A 260 -4.40 -12.01 2.53
N GLY A 261 -3.63 -10.93 2.57
CA GLY A 261 -3.91 -9.69 1.86
C GLY A 261 -3.69 -8.48 2.77
N HIS A 262 -4.31 -7.36 2.43
CA HIS A 262 -4.12 -6.08 3.13
C HIS A 262 -5.44 -5.42 3.56
N GLU A 263 -6.59 -5.93 3.09
CA GLU A 263 -7.87 -5.24 3.21
C GLU A 263 -8.70 -5.79 4.39
N PRO A 264 -8.82 -5.06 5.52
CA PRO A 264 -9.59 -5.52 6.67
C PRO A 264 -11.09 -5.55 6.42
N ILE A 265 -11.61 -4.83 5.41
CA ILE A 265 -13.02 -4.91 5.01
C ILE A 265 -13.44 -6.38 4.83
N LEU A 266 -12.62 -7.20 4.17
CA LEU A 266 -12.92 -8.63 4.03
C LEU A 266 -12.59 -9.42 5.29
N SER A 267 -11.41 -9.20 5.89
CA SER A 267 -10.95 -10.06 7.00
C SER A 267 -11.82 -9.95 8.24
N GLU A 268 -12.31 -8.76 8.56
CA GLU A 268 -13.21 -8.52 9.70
C GLU A 268 -14.53 -9.27 9.52
N MET A 269 -15.09 -9.30 8.31
CA MET A 269 -16.30 -10.06 8.01
C MET A 269 -16.07 -11.57 8.06
N ILE A 270 -14.88 -12.04 7.69
CA ILE A 270 -14.51 -13.45 7.85
C ILE A 270 -14.43 -13.82 9.34
N VAL A 271 -13.89 -12.94 10.19
CA VAL A 271 -13.85 -13.15 11.64
C VAL A 271 -15.27 -13.21 12.21
N GLU A 272 -16.14 -12.26 11.84
CA GLU A 272 -17.53 -12.26 12.28
C GLU A 272 -18.27 -13.53 11.85
N ALA A 273 -18.10 -13.97 10.60
CA ALA A 273 -18.67 -15.24 10.12
C ALA A 273 -18.09 -16.45 10.86
N ALA A 274 -16.80 -16.45 11.20
CA ALA A 274 -16.19 -17.54 11.97
C ALA A 274 -16.71 -17.63 13.41
N GLU A 275 -17.32 -16.56 13.93
CA GLU A 275 -17.96 -16.51 15.25
C GLU A 275 -19.47 -16.85 15.21
N ASP A 276 -20.05 -17.03 14.01
CA ASP A 276 -21.46 -17.38 13.85
C ASP A 276 -21.80 -18.73 14.53
N PRO A 277 -22.82 -18.77 15.42
CA PRO A 277 -23.17 -19.99 16.14
C PRO A 277 -23.54 -21.20 15.27
N GLU A 278 -24.17 -20.98 14.12
CA GLU A 278 -24.52 -22.04 13.17
C GLU A 278 -23.28 -22.59 12.48
N LEU A 279 -22.35 -21.73 12.08
CA LEU A 279 -21.07 -22.14 11.48
C LEU A 279 -20.16 -22.86 12.48
N LEU A 280 -20.10 -22.39 13.73
CA LEU A 280 -19.39 -23.07 14.82
C LEU A 280 -20.01 -24.43 15.13
N LYS A 281 -21.35 -24.54 15.12
CA LYS A 281 -22.04 -25.82 15.31
C LYS A 281 -21.72 -26.78 14.16
N LEU A 282 -21.75 -26.32 12.92
CA LEU A 282 -21.40 -27.11 11.75
C LEU A 282 -19.95 -27.61 11.83
N ALA A 283 -19.00 -26.75 12.20
CA ALA A 283 -17.61 -27.15 12.39
C ALA A 283 -17.47 -28.28 13.42
N LYS A 284 -18.21 -28.19 14.53
CA LYS A 284 -18.26 -29.24 15.56
C LYS A 284 -18.91 -30.53 15.09
N GLU A 285 -20.01 -30.44 14.34
CA GLU A 285 -20.65 -31.60 13.71
C GLU A 285 -19.70 -32.32 12.74
N MET A 286 -18.80 -31.58 12.08
CA MET A 286 -17.76 -32.14 11.19
C MET A 286 -16.48 -32.58 11.93
N GLY A 287 -16.44 -32.49 13.26
CA GLY A 287 -15.35 -33.01 14.10
C GLY A 287 -14.26 -32.01 14.49
N ALA A 288 -14.42 -30.71 14.21
CA ALA A 288 -13.54 -29.66 14.72
C ALA A 288 -13.93 -29.25 16.17
N THR A 289 -13.00 -28.67 16.93
CA THR A 289 -13.21 -28.23 18.34
C THR A 289 -13.53 -26.74 18.49
#